data_AF-A0A183DM65-F1
#
_entry.id   AF-A0A183DM65-F1
#
_cell.length_a   1.000
_cell.length_b   1.000
_cell.length_c   1.000
_cell.angle_alpha   90.00
_cell.angle_beta   90.00
_cell.angle_gamma   90.00
#
_symmetry.space_group_name_H-M   'P 1'
#
loop_
_entity.id
_entity.type
_entity.pdbx_description
1 polymer ?
#
loop_
_entity_poly.entity_id
_entity_poly.type
_entity_poly.pdbx_seq_one_letter_code
_entity_poly.pdbx_strand_id
1 'polypeptide(L)'
;LPATDKAKPKKVSDTVYQLEIPDADKDVTGDYKVVVSDDEGQEAQSSCKLTVKVPALEFTKGLEDQTVDAGTAAILSVEVNSPPKEVKW
;
A
#
# COMPACT_ATOMS: atom_id res chain seq x y z
N LEU A 1 9.92 -7.26 -13.44
CA LEU A 1 8.95 -6.50 -12.64
C LEU A 1 7.93 -7.50 -12.11
N PRO A 2 7.56 -7.51 -10.82
CA PRO A 2 6.39 -8.28 -10.42
C PRO A 2 5.24 -7.74 -11.24
N ALA A 3 4.70 -8.56 -12.14
CA ALA A 3 3.53 -8.20 -12.92
C ALA A 3 2.37 -8.15 -11.94
N THR A 4 2.16 -6.99 -11.34
CA THR A 4 0.93 -6.72 -10.62
C THR A 4 -0.13 -6.56 -11.70
N ASP A 5 -1.18 -7.39 -11.69
CA ASP A 5 -2.34 -7.29 -12.60
C ASP A 5 -2.99 -5.88 -12.60
N LYS A 6 -2.58 -5.02 -11.67
CA LYS A 6 -2.98 -3.62 -11.49
C LYS A 6 -2.27 -2.64 -12.43
N ALA A 7 -1.10 -2.99 -12.96
CA ALA A 7 -0.28 -2.09 -13.77
C ALA A 7 -0.60 -2.25 -15.26
N LYS A 8 -1.02 -1.16 -15.91
CA LYS A 8 -1.46 -1.13 -17.32
C LYS A 8 -0.52 -0.26 -18.14
N PRO A 9 0.46 -0.85 -18.87
CA PRO A 9 1.30 -0.09 -19.79
C PRO A 9 0.49 0.36 -21.01
N LYS A 10 0.74 1.58 -21.49
CA LYS A 10 0.09 2.18 -22.66
C LYS A 10 1.11 2.97 -23.48
N LYS A 11 1.08 2.78 -24.81
CA LYS A 11 1.76 3.66 -25.76
C LYS A 11 0.86 4.88 -26.02
N VAL A 12 1.35 6.07 -25.70
CA VAL A 12 0.63 7.34 -25.90
C VAL A 12 1.01 7.99 -27.23
N SER A 13 2.28 7.86 -27.63
CA SER A 13 2.82 8.26 -28.93
C SER A 13 4.05 7.42 -29.27
N ASP A 14 4.73 7.67 -30.40
CA ASP A 14 5.96 6.96 -30.76
C ASP A 14 7.10 7.13 -29.75
N THR A 15 7.10 8.24 -29.02
CA THR A 15 8.15 8.58 -28.06
C THR A 15 7.67 8.63 -26.61
N VAL A 16 6.36 8.43 -26.36
CA VAL A 16 5.77 8.53 -25.02
C VAL A 16 5.06 7.23 -24.64
N TYR A 17 5.52 6.65 -23.54
CA TYR A 17 4.95 5.47 -22.91
C TYR A 17 4.50 5.84 -21.49
N GLN A 18 3.37 5.28 -21.07
CA GLN A 18 2.75 5.54 -19.77
C GLN A 18 2.48 4.21 -19.06
N LEU A 19 2.64 4.19 -17.74
CA LEU A 19 2.19 3.11 -16.86
C LEU A 19 1.07 3.65 -15.97
N GLU A 20 -0.13 3.07 -16.09
CA GLU A 20 -1.28 3.46 -15.28
C GLU A 20 -1.58 2.39 -14.22
N ILE A 21 -1.83 2.81 -12.97
CA ILE A 21 -2.21 1.95 -11.86
C ILE A 21 -3.51 2.52 -11.27
N PRO A 22 -4.70 2.07 -11.72
CA PRO A 22 -5.97 2.69 -11.34
C PRO A 22 -6.33 2.50 -9.85
N ASP A 23 -5.96 1.36 -9.29
CA ASP A 23 -6.23 0.99 -7.89
C ASP A 23 -4.91 0.73 -7.17
N ALA A 24 -4.30 1.79 -6.64
CA ALA A 24 -3.00 1.74 -5.97
C ALA A 24 -3.17 1.48 -4.47
N ASP A 25 -2.70 0.33 -4.00
CA ASP A 25 -2.63 -0.04 -2.58
C ASP A 25 -1.17 -0.18 -2.09
N LYS A 26 -0.98 -0.61 -0.85
CA LYS A 26 0.36 -0.82 -0.28
C LYS A 26 1.22 -1.80 -1.09
N ASP A 27 0.62 -2.71 -1.84
CA ASP A 27 1.33 -3.78 -2.57
C ASP A 27 1.93 -3.27 -3.88
N VAL A 28 1.52 -2.09 -4.37
CA VAL A 28 2.16 -1.41 -5.51
C VAL A 28 3.27 -0.43 -5.10
N THR A 29 3.60 -0.34 -3.80
CA THR A 29 4.77 0.43 -3.35
C THR A 29 6.06 -0.28 -3.74
N GLY A 30 6.98 0.43 -4.38
CA GLY A 30 8.25 -0.15 -4.81
C GLY A 30 9.05 0.73 -5.76
N ASP A 31 10.14 0.18 -6.26
CA ASP A 31 11.03 0.81 -7.23
C ASP A 31 10.62 0.43 -8.65
N TYR A 32 10.30 1.45 -9.45
CA TYR A 32 9.91 1.32 -10.84
C TYR A 32 11.08 1.73 -11.72
N LYS A 33 11.30 0.96 -12.78
CA LYS A 33 12.37 1.19 -13.75
C LYS A 33 11.82 1.04 -15.16
N VAL A 34 12.09 2.04 -16.00
CA VAL A 34 11.89 1.98 -17.45
C VAL A 34 13.26 1.77 -18.11
N VAL A 35 13.28 0.89 -19.12
CA VAL A 35 14.45 0.62 -19.96
C VAL A 35 14.00 0.80 -21.40
N VAL A 36 14.76 1.58 -22.16
CA VAL A 36 14.57 1.80 -23.59
C VAL A 36 15.83 1.31 -24.28
N SER A 37 15.68 0.47 -25.30
CA SER A 37 16.77 -0.02 -26.14
C SER A 37 16.55 0.40 -27.60
N ASP A 38 17.59 0.76 -28.32
CA ASP A 38 17.54 0.95 -29.78
C ASP A 38 17.89 -0.34 -30.55
N ASP A 39 17.81 -0.28 -31.88
CA ASP A 39 18.12 -1.40 -32.78
C ASP A 39 19.60 -1.79 -32.78
N GLU A 40 20.48 -0.93 -32.28
CA GLU A 40 21.93 -1.17 -32.11
C GLU A 40 22.26 -1.74 -30.71
N GLY A 41 21.24 -1.91 -29.86
CA GLY A 41 21.37 -2.48 -28.52
C GLY A 41 21.85 -1.49 -27.46
N GLN A 42 21.84 -0.17 -27.74
CA GLN A 42 22.12 0.84 -26.73
C GLN A 42 20.93 1.01 -25.79
N GLU A 43 21.17 0.94 -24.48
CA GLU A 43 20.12 1.08 -23.48
C GLU A 43 20.18 2.40 -22.73
N ALA A 44 19.02 3.03 -22.55
CA ALA A 44 18.79 4.11 -21.60
C ALA A 44 17.82 3.63 -20.52
N GLN A 45 18.09 3.98 -19.26
CA GLN A 45 17.23 3.62 -18.13
C GLN A 45 16.86 4.84 -17.30
N SER A 46 15.66 4.82 -16.73
CA SER A 46 15.22 5.78 -15.73
C SER A 46 14.46 5.03 -14.63
N SER A 47 14.62 5.45 -13.38
CA SER A 47 13.97 4.82 -12.24
C SER A 47 13.38 5.84 -11.28
N CYS A 48 12.32 5.43 -10.59
CA CYS A 48 11.68 6.21 -9.55
C CYS A 48 11.09 5.28 -8.47
N LYS A 49 10.96 5.80 -7.25
CA LYS A 49 10.29 5.10 -6.17
C LYS A 49 8.84 5.57 -6.06
N LEU A 50 7.90 4.63 -6.08
CA LEU A 50 6.49 4.87 -5.80
C LEU A 50 6.19 4.46 -4.36
N THR A 51 5.47 5.29 -3.61
CA THR A 51 5.05 4.98 -2.23
C THR A 51 3.60 5.36 -2.03
N VAL A 52 2.79 4.36 -1.67
CA VAL A 52 1.39 4.54 -1.30
C VAL A 52 1.31 4.79 0.20
N LYS A 53 0.80 5.96 0.59
CA LYS A 53 0.62 6.31 2.00
C LYS A 53 -0.67 5.68 2.50
N VAL A 54 -0.53 4.74 3.44
CA VAL A 54 -1.66 4.24 4.22
C VAL A 54 -1.79 5.07 5.50
N PRO A 55 -3.01 5.28 6.02
CA PRO A 55 -3.21 5.90 7.33
C PRO A 55 -2.41 5.18 8.41
N ALA A 56 -1.93 5.93 9.40
CA ALA A 56 -1.34 5.31 10.58
C ALA A 56 -2.41 4.52 11.34
N LEU A 57 -2.00 3.46 12.04
CA LEU A 57 -2.90 2.73 12.92
C LEU A 57 -3.40 3.68 14.02
N GLU A 58 -4.72 3.79 14.15
CA GLU A 58 -5.35 4.64 15.16
C GLU A 58 -6.53 3.93 15.82
N PHE A 59 -6.81 4.28 17.08
CA PHE A 59 -8.02 3.84 17.75
C PHE A 59 -9.21 4.67 17.25
N THR A 60 -10.15 4.01 16.60
CA THR A 60 -11.44 4.61 16.23
C THR A 60 -12.41 4.60 17.40
N LYS A 61 -12.27 3.63 18.31
CA LYS A 61 -12.96 3.57 19.60
C LYS A 61 -11.98 3.16 20.70
N GLY A 62 -11.80 4.04 21.68
CA GLY A 62 -10.95 3.78 22.85
C GLY A 62 -11.62 2.87 23.88
N LEU A 63 -10.89 2.59 24.97
CA LEU A 63 -11.47 1.90 26.12
C LEU A 63 -12.47 2.79 26.84
N GLU A 64 -13.60 2.20 27.21
CA GLU A 64 -14.64 2.82 28.03
C GLU A 64 -14.64 2.16 29.40
N ASP A 65 -14.92 2.95 30.44
CA ASP A 65 -15.03 2.43 31.80
C ASP A 65 -16.16 1.40 31.89
N GLN A 66 -15.86 0.23 32.47
CA GLN A 66 -16.82 -0.84 32.64
C GLN A 66 -17.07 -1.12 34.11
N THR A 67 -18.36 -1.23 34.47
CA THR A 67 -18.79 -1.76 35.76
C THR A 67 -19.37 -3.14 35.52
N VAL A 68 -18.81 -4.15 36.19
CA VAL A 68 -19.26 -5.54 36.11
C VAL A 68 -19.49 -6.10 37.50
N ASP A 69 -20.43 -7.03 37.62
CA ASP A 69 -20.74 -7.67 38.89
C ASP A 69 -19.62 -8.64 39.32
N ALA A 70 -19.44 -8.79 40.63
CA ALA A 70 -18.46 -9.70 41.18
C ALA A 70 -18.68 -11.14 40.68
N GLY A 71 -17.63 -11.76 40.14
CA GLY A 71 -17.68 -13.10 39.56
C GLY A 71 -18.03 -13.15 38.07
N THR A 72 -18.28 -12.00 37.43
CA THR A 72 -18.48 -11.91 35.98
C THR A 72 -17.21 -11.44 35.25
N ALA A 73 -17.08 -11.81 33.98
CA ALA A 73 -15.94 -11.42 33.15
C ALA A 73 -16.11 -9.99 32.61
N ALA A 74 -15.11 -9.15 32.79
CA ALA A 74 -15.03 -7.84 32.12
C ALA A 74 -14.49 -8.00 30.69
N ILE A 75 -15.12 -7.34 29.72
CA ILE A 75 -14.72 -7.40 28.30
C ILE A 75 -14.29 -6.00 27.86
N LEU A 76 -12.99 -5.74 27.98
CA LEU A 76 -12.39 -4.53 27.46
C LEU A 76 -12.24 -4.67 25.94
N SER A 77 -12.84 -3.73 25.20
CA SER A 77 -12.83 -3.73 23.74
C SER A 77 -12.42 -2.37 23.21
N VAL A 78 -11.65 -2.39 22.12
CA VAL A 78 -11.19 -1.21 21.38
C VAL A 78 -11.41 -1.46 19.91
N GLU A 79 -11.64 -0.41 19.15
CA GLU A 79 -11.74 -0.47 17.69
C GLU A 79 -10.59 0.32 17.08
N VAL A 80 -10.04 -0.20 15.98
CA VAL A 80 -8.91 0.40 15.26
C VAL A 80 -9.19 0.48 13.77
N ASN A 81 -8.57 1.45 13.09
CA ASN A 81 -8.80 1.70 11.66
C ASN A 81 -8.18 0.64 10.72
N SER A 82 -7.28 -0.21 11.21
CA SER A 82 -6.60 -1.25 10.43
C SER A 82 -6.11 -2.39 11.33
N PRO A 83 -5.89 -3.60 10.79
CA PRO A 83 -5.38 -4.72 11.59
C PRO A 83 -4.00 -4.41 12.21
N PRO A 84 -3.85 -4.46 13.55
CA PRO A 84 -2.59 -4.20 14.20
C PRO A 84 -1.60 -5.35 13.98
N LYS A 85 -0.31 -5.02 13.87
CA LYS A 85 0.75 -6.05 13.83
C LYS A 85 1.03 -6.67 15.19
N GLU A 86 0.86 -5.88 16.25
CA GLU A 86 1.10 -6.26 17.64
C GLU A 86 0.04 -5.59 18.52
N VAL A 87 -0.44 -6.30 19.54
CA VAL A 87 -1.37 -5.78 20.54
C VAL A 87 -0.70 -5.86 21.90
N LYS A 88 -0.68 -4.75 22.64
CA LYS A 88 -0.18 -4.67 24.01
C LYS A 88 -1.27 -4.10 24.91
N TRP A 89 -1.61 -4.85 25.96
CA TRP A 89 -2.53 -4.46 27.02
C TRP A 89 -1.78 -3.78 28.17
#